data_AF-A0A1G5WNJ4-F1
#
_entry.id   AF-A0A1G5WNJ4-F1
#
_cell.length_a   1.000
_cell.length_b   1.000
_cell.length_c   1.000
_cell.angle_alpha   90.00
_cell.angle_beta   90.00
_cell.angle_gamma   90.00
#
_symmetry.space_group_name_H-M   'P 1'
#
loop_
_entity.id
_entity.type
_entity.pdbx_description
1 polymer ?
#
loop_
_entity_poly.entity_id
_entity_poly.type
_entity_poly.pdbx_seq_one_letter_code
_entity_poly.pdbx_strand_id
1 'polypeptide(L)'
;MDQFRSEGQGQARVIEGNKEGDLAKIQSEAFRETEEIKGRADAEATDIYASAYNKNRTSIDLYKFLRTMESFEKSMDENTSIILSTDSEFFKYLRKLN
;
A
#
# COMPACT_ATOMS: atom_id res chain seq x y z
N MET A 1 45.00 -13.26 32.20
CA MET A 1 44.08 -14.03 31.32
C MET A 1 42.66 -13.49 31.42
N ASP A 2 42.11 -13.31 32.62
CA ASP A 2 40.70 -12.89 32.78
C ASP A 2 40.41 -11.44 32.37
N GLN A 3 41.36 -10.52 32.55
CA GLN A 3 41.21 -9.12 32.13
C GLN A 3 41.05 -8.95 30.61
N PHE A 4 41.86 -9.66 29.82
CA PHE A 4 41.75 -9.67 28.35
C PHE A 4 40.43 -10.28 27.85
N ARG A 5 39.91 -11.31 28.54
CA ARG A 5 38.59 -11.88 28.22
C ARG A 5 37.45 -10.91 28.54
N SER A 6 37.53 -10.23 29.69
CA SER A 6 36.55 -9.23 30.11
C SER A 6 36.53 -8.01 29.18
N GLU A 7 37.70 -7.54 28.74
CA GLU A 7 37.80 -6.44 27.77
C GLU A 7 37.25 -6.84 26.40
N GLY A 8 37.57 -8.04 25.91
CA GLY A 8 37.02 -8.56 24.65
C GLY A 8 35.50 -8.71 24.68
N GLN A 9 34.93 -9.20 25.79
CA GLN A 9 33.48 -9.27 25.97
C GLN A 9 32.84 -7.88 26.03
N GLY A 10 33.51 -6.90 26.64
CA GLY A 10 33.05 -5.51 26.67
C GLY A 10 32.98 -4.90 25.26
N GLN A 11 34.04 -5.04 24.48
CA GLN A 11 34.08 -4.54 23.10
C GLN A 11 33.05 -5.25 22.20
N ALA A 12 32.89 -6.57 22.33
CA ALA A 12 31.88 -7.32 21.58
C ALA A 12 30.46 -6.79 21.85
N ARG A 13 30.11 -6.54 23.13
CA ARG A 13 28.80 -5.97 23.49
C ARG A 13 28.57 -4.57 22.93
N VAL A 14 29.61 -3.74 22.88
CA VAL A 14 29.53 -2.40 22.28
C VAL A 14 29.27 -2.49 20.79
N ILE A 15 29.99 -3.36 20.07
CA ILE A 15 29.81 -3.57 18.64
C ILE A 15 28.40 -4.09 18.34
N GLU A 16 27.93 -5.04 19.14
CA GLU A 16 26.59 -5.63 18.98
C GLU A 16 25.49 -4.61 19.23
N GLY A 17 25.58 -3.83 20.32
CA GLY A 17 24.61 -2.76 20.61
C GLY A 17 24.59 -1.66 19.55
N ASN A 18 25.76 -1.27 19.02
CA ASN A 18 25.83 -0.31 17.92
C ASN A 18 25.18 -0.86 16.65
N LYS A 19 25.46 -2.13 16.31
CA LYS A 19 24.87 -2.79 15.14
C LYS A 19 23.35 -2.87 15.24
N GLU A 20 22.81 -3.21 16.41
CA GLU A 20 21.36 -3.24 16.64
C GLU A 20 20.74 -1.85 16.50
N GLY A 21 21.39 -0.82 17.03
CA GLY A 21 20.96 0.58 16.89
C GLY A 21 20.95 1.05 15.43
N ASP A 22 22.01 0.75 14.69
CA ASP A 22 22.11 1.10 13.27
C ASP A 22 21.04 0.38 12.44
N LEU A 23 20.79 -0.90 12.71
CA LEU A 23 19.75 -1.67 12.02
C LEU A 23 18.36 -1.09 12.29
N ALA A 24 18.04 -0.78 13.54
CA ALA A 24 16.76 -0.19 13.91
C ALA A 24 16.56 1.17 13.23
N LYS A 25 17.61 1.99 13.16
CA LYS A 25 17.58 3.29 12.47
C LYS A 25 17.31 3.12 10.97
N ILE A 26 18.06 2.25 10.30
CA ILE A 26 17.90 1.99 8.86
C ILE A 26 16.48 1.53 8.55
N GLN A 27 15.94 0.60 9.34
CA GLN A 27 14.58 0.09 9.16
C GLN A 27 13.53 1.19 9.38
N SER A 28 13.69 2.00 10.42
CA SER A 28 12.78 3.11 10.71
C SER A 28 12.80 4.17 9.60
N GLU A 29 13.98 4.51 9.08
CA GLU A 29 14.13 5.50 8.01
C GLU A 29 13.53 4.97 6.70
N ALA A 30 13.81 3.72 6.34
CA ALA A 30 13.25 3.08 5.15
C ALA A 30 11.71 2.98 5.23
N PHE A 31 11.18 2.63 6.40
CA PHE A 31 9.73 2.58 6.61
C PHE A 31 9.09 3.96 6.46
N ARG A 32 9.67 5.00 7.09
CA ARG A 32 9.20 6.37 6.94
C ARG A 32 9.21 6.83 5.48
N GLU A 33 10.31 6.61 4.77
CA GLU A 33 10.44 7.00 3.36
C GLU A 33 9.40 6.29 2.48
N THR A 34 9.17 5.01 2.73
CA THR A 34 8.14 4.22 2.02
C THR A 34 6.75 4.82 2.23
N GLU A 35 6.39 5.15 3.46
CA GLU A 35 5.08 5.73 3.78
C GLU A 35 4.93 7.15 3.22
N GLU A 36 5.99 7.96 3.22
CA GLU A 36 6.00 9.27 2.56
C GLU A 36 5.81 9.16 1.04
N ILE A 37 6.48 8.21 0.38
CA ILE A 37 6.33 7.97 -1.06
C ILE A 37 4.90 7.52 -1.37
N LYS A 38 4.36 6.54 -0.63
CA LYS A 38 2.98 6.08 -0.81
C LYS A 38 1.98 7.22 -0.59
N GLY A 39 2.13 7.99 0.49
CA GLY A 39 1.24 9.11 0.78
C GLY A 39 1.24 10.17 -0.32
N ARG A 40 2.41 10.50 -0.89
CA ARG A 40 2.51 11.40 -2.05
C ARG A 40 1.87 10.81 -3.29
N ALA A 41 2.12 9.53 -3.58
CA ALA A 41 1.55 8.86 -4.73
C ALA A 41 0.01 8.78 -4.64
N ASP A 42 -0.54 8.46 -3.46
CA ASP A 42 -1.99 8.42 -3.24
C ASP A 42 -2.62 9.81 -3.37
N ALA A 43 -1.95 10.85 -2.87
CA ALA A 43 -2.40 12.23 -3.02
C ALA A 43 -2.38 12.68 -4.49
N GLU A 44 -1.30 12.40 -5.22
CA GLU A 44 -1.17 12.72 -6.64
C GLU A 44 -2.20 11.96 -7.48
N ALA A 45 -2.36 10.66 -7.23
CA ALA A 45 -3.39 9.85 -7.87
C ALA A 45 -4.78 10.46 -7.59
N THR A 46 -5.09 10.79 -6.33
CA THR A 46 -6.35 11.41 -5.96
C THR A 46 -6.59 12.74 -6.66
N ASP A 47 -5.56 13.58 -6.82
CA ASP A 47 -5.67 14.86 -7.52
C ASP A 47 -5.85 14.69 -9.04
N ILE A 48 -5.10 13.77 -9.67
CA ILE A 48 -5.29 13.38 -11.07
C ILE A 48 -6.71 12.82 -11.27
N TYR A 49 -7.19 11.98 -10.35
CA TYR A 49 -8.54 11.48 -10.38
C TYR A 49 -9.56 12.61 -10.20
N ALA A 50 -9.44 13.47 -9.20
CA ALA A 50 -10.36 14.58 -8.98
C ALA A 50 -10.42 15.52 -10.19
N SER A 51 -9.26 15.86 -10.78
CA SER A 51 -9.16 16.76 -11.93
C SER A 51 -9.67 16.15 -13.24
N ALA A 52 -9.46 14.83 -13.46
CA ALA A 52 -9.98 14.13 -14.63
C ALA A 52 -11.48 13.86 -14.53
N TYR A 53 -11.96 13.49 -13.33
CA TYR A 53 -13.33 13.01 -13.12
C TYR A 53 -14.33 14.12 -12.79
N ASN A 54 -13.91 15.29 -12.31
CA ASN A 54 -14.79 16.46 -12.19
C ASN A 54 -15.21 17.05 -13.56
N LYS A 55 -14.78 16.49 -14.69
CA LYS A 55 -15.15 16.96 -16.03
C LYS A 55 -16.54 16.49 -16.50
N ASN A 56 -17.00 15.29 -16.14
CA ASN A 56 -18.38 14.86 -16.39
C ASN A 56 -18.83 13.69 -15.48
N ARG A 57 -20.15 13.52 -15.31
CA ARG A 57 -20.78 12.47 -14.49
C ARG A 57 -20.41 11.04 -14.91
N THR A 58 -20.29 10.78 -16.21
CA THR A 58 -19.98 9.46 -16.77
C THR A 58 -18.59 9.00 -16.37
N SER A 59 -17.63 9.92 -16.30
CA SER A 59 -16.32 9.62 -15.74
C SER A 59 -16.49 9.18 -14.28
N ILE A 60 -17.13 9.96 -13.41
CA ILE A 60 -17.26 9.65 -11.96
C ILE A 60 -17.80 8.23 -11.73
N ASP A 61 -18.78 7.84 -12.53
CA ASP A 61 -19.39 6.52 -12.50
C ASP A 61 -18.42 5.38 -12.91
N LEU A 62 -17.59 5.60 -13.94
CA LEU A 62 -16.58 4.64 -14.38
C LEU A 62 -15.46 4.44 -13.34
N TYR A 63 -15.06 5.49 -12.61
CA TYR A 63 -14.05 5.37 -11.54
C TYR A 63 -14.52 4.49 -10.39
N LYS A 64 -15.74 4.75 -9.92
CA LYS A 64 -16.35 3.95 -8.85
C LYS A 64 -16.39 2.48 -9.24
N PHE A 65 -16.69 2.19 -10.50
CA PHE A 65 -16.66 0.84 -11.04
C PHE A 65 -15.23 0.24 -10.98
N LEU A 66 -14.21 0.91 -11.52
CA LEU A 66 -12.83 0.39 -11.53
C LEU A 66 -12.25 0.16 -10.13
N ARG A 67 -12.46 1.09 -9.18
CA ARG A 67 -12.02 0.93 -7.78
C ARG A 67 -12.71 -0.22 -7.06
N THR A 68 -13.99 -0.42 -7.37
CA THR A 68 -14.76 -1.55 -6.84
C THR A 68 -14.18 -2.87 -7.37
N MET A 69 -13.87 -2.95 -8.67
CA MET A 69 -13.27 -4.13 -9.28
C MET A 69 -11.86 -4.43 -8.75
N GLU A 70 -11.01 -3.42 -8.58
CA GLU A 70 -9.66 -3.60 -8.02
C GLU A 70 -9.72 -4.08 -6.56
N SER A 71 -10.69 -3.60 -5.78
CA SER A 71 -10.89 -4.09 -4.41
C SER A 71 -11.41 -5.53 -4.39
N PHE A 72 -12.28 -5.89 -5.35
CA PHE A 72 -12.73 -7.27 -5.51
C PHE A 72 -11.58 -8.19 -5.90
N GLU A 73 -10.76 -7.82 -6.89
CA GLU A 73 -9.59 -8.58 -7.33
C GLU A 73 -8.59 -8.82 -6.18
N LYS A 74 -8.31 -7.79 -5.37
CA LYS A 74 -7.44 -7.92 -4.18
C LYS A 74 -8.04 -8.78 -3.07
N SER A 75 -9.36 -8.96 -3.05
CA SER A 75 -10.07 -9.76 -2.04
C SER A 75 -10.39 -11.18 -2.49
N MET A 76 -10.14 -11.52 -3.76
CA MET A 76 -10.43 -12.83 -4.34
C MET A 76 -9.21 -13.75 -4.29
N ASP A 77 -9.38 -14.89 -3.62
CA ASP A 77 -8.53 -16.07 -3.73
C ASP A 77 -9.07 -17.01 -4.84
N GLU A 78 -8.25 -17.95 -5.32
CA GLU A 78 -8.45 -18.84 -6.49
C GLU A 78 -9.78 -19.62 -6.48
N ASN A 79 -10.47 -19.70 -5.34
CA ASN A 79 -11.72 -20.43 -5.13
C ASN A 79 -12.98 -19.55 -5.12
N THR A 80 -12.88 -18.25 -5.41
CA THR A 80 -14.03 -17.34 -5.32
C THR A 80 -14.79 -17.27 -6.64
N SER A 81 -16.01 -17.81 -6.69
CA SER A 81 -16.93 -17.62 -7.83
C SER A 81 -17.80 -16.38 -7.62
N ILE A 82 -17.66 -15.37 -8.49
CA ILE A 82 -18.56 -14.21 -8.51
C ILE A 82 -19.87 -14.59 -9.19
N ILE A 83 -20.97 -14.57 -8.44
CA ILE A 83 -22.32 -14.61 -9.02
C ILE A 83 -22.73 -13.18 -9.37
N LEU A 84 -22.57 -12.80 -10.64
CA LEU A 84 -23.08 -11.54 -11.17
C LEU A 84 -24.57 -11.70 -11.49
N SER A 85 -25.45 -11.24 -10.59
CA SER A 85 -26.90 -11.15 -10.89
C SER A 85 -27.20 -9.93 -11.78
N THR A 86 -28.24 -10.02 -12.61
CA THR A 86 -28.70 -8.92 -13.49
C THR A 86 -29.20 -7.68 -12.76
N ASP A 87 -29.48 -7.78 -11.45
CA ASP A 87 -29.84 -6.66 -10.57
C ASP A 87 -28.62 -6.01 -9.91
N SER A 88 -27.42 -6.51 -10.17
CA SER A 88 -26.17 -5.91 -9.73
C SER A 88 -26.03 -4.48 -10.26
N GLU A 89 -25.50 -3.58 -9.44
CA GLU A 89 -25.12 -2.21 -9.85
C GLU A 89 -24.25 -2.22 -11.12
N PHE A 90 -23.52 -3.31 -11.38
CA PHE A 90 -22.79 -3.59 -12.61
C PHE A 90 -23.65 -3.45 -13.89
N PHE A 91 -24.85 -4.05 -13.91
CA PHE A 91 -25.72 -4.03 -15.08
C PHE A 91 -26.36 -2.66 -15.33
N LYS A 92 -26.47 -1.82 -14.30
CA LYS A 92 -26.99 -0.45 -14.44
C LYS A 92 -26.02 0.44 -15.23
N TYR A 93 -24.71 0.25 -15.07
CA TYR A 93 -23.70 1.00 -15.82
C TYR A 93 -23.59 0.54 -17.28
N LEU A 94 -23.68 -0.77 -17.54
CA LEU A 94 -23.65 -1.33 -18.90
C LEU A 94 -24.87 -0.94 -19.77
N ARG A 95 -26.08 -0.84 -19.19
CA ARG A 95 -27.28 -0.43 -19.94
C ARG A 95 -27.26 1.03 -20.39
N LYS A 96 -26.49 1.90 -19.72
CA LYS A 96 -26.50 3.35 -19.98
C LYS A 96 -25.55 3.78 -21.10
N LEU A 97 -24.83 2.82 -21.70
CA LEU A 97 -23.92 3.01 -22.83
C LEU A 97 -24.58 2.77 -24.20
N ASN A 98 -25.89 2.49 -24.22
CA ASN A 98 -26.72 2.44 -25.44
C ASN A 98 -27.59 3.68 -25.56
#